data_AF-A0A382ADJ2-F1
#
_entry.id   AF-A0A382ADJ2-F1
#
_cell.length_a   1.000
_cell.length_b   1.000
_cell.length_c   1.000
_cell.angle_alpha   90.00
_cell.angle_beta   90.00
_cell.angle_gamma   90.00
#
_symmetry.space_group_name_H-M   'P 1'
#
loop_
_entity.id
_entity.type
_entity.pdbx_description
1 polymer ?
#
loop_
_entity_poly.entity_id
_entity_poly.type
_entity_poly.pdbx_seq_one_letter_code
_entity_poly.pdbx_strand_id
1 'polypeptide(L)'
;MKRLKGTYEVGRMPDPELTLEDVSKWKKDSEKDMIQLRLKGVSERDVIKWRTTFYKLTTKALKMMPGSPAQKKIIKQIETLRKKLKMDEGLMERDYRKEYDSYHAKPEQRERNAARLRARRLMVKKGKAVKHDKKDVHHKDNNPLNNDTNNLSVVTQKYNRTEPRLRDEDIDATPTPEVAPDSVFAQMPVFKVSQDDFAKCKDVKKRYERWSRHIDTESEYGKKIHTYAKKNPKKSIIVQDDKSGHMVYLKKYSQVEK
;
A
#
# COMPACT_ATOMS: atom_id res chain seq x y z
N MET A 1 16.68 15.90 -16.98
CA MET A 1 15.29 16.33 -17.17
C MET A 1 14.38 15.59 -16.21
N LYS A 2 13.41 16.31 -15.61
CA LYS A 2 12.07 15.87 -15.13
C LYS A 2 11.93 14.67 -14.15
N ARG A 3 11.48 15.05 -12.94
CA ARG A 3 10.59 14.42 -11.93
C ARG A 3 9.91 13.09 -12.28
N LEU A 4 9.62 12.26 -11.26
CA LEU A 4 8.27 11.90 -10.73
C LEU A 4 8.40 10.85 -9.60
N LYS A 5 7.89 11.18 -8.39
CA LYS A 5 6.73 10.55 -7.69
C LYS A 5 7.01 9.19 -7.05
N GLY A 6 6.82 9.13 -5.73
CA GLY A 6 6.78 7.88 -4.99
C GLY A 6 5.41 7.22 -5.01
N THR A 7 5.37 5.96 -4.59
CA THR A 7 4.21 5.32 -3.95
C THR A 7 4.72 4.39 -2.86
N TYR A 8 4.06 4.41 -1.71
CA TYR A 8 4.24 3.44 -0.64
C TYR A 8 3.47 2.16 -1.02
N GLU A 9 4.09 0.99 -0.93
CA GLU A 9 3.35 -0.26 -0.76
C GLU A 9 3.81 -1.06 0.46
N VAL A 10 2.79 -1.46 1.20
CA VAL A 10 2.81 -2.23 2.43
C VAL A 10 2.92 -3.70 2.04
N GLY A 11 3.89 -4.44 2.58
CA GLY A 11 3.91 -5.91 2.53
C GLY A 11 4.69 -6.52 1.35
N ARG A 12 6.01 -6.63 1.51
CA ARG A 12 6.80 -7.70 0.89
C ARG A 12 7.97 -8.04 1.81
N MET A 13 7.94 -9.21 2.43
CA MET A 13 9.17 -9.98 2.64
C MET A 13 9.13 -11.14 1.66
N PRO A 14 10.27 -11.69 1.23
CA PRO A 14 11.64 -11.19 1.27
C PRO A 14 12.28 -11.21 -0.14
N ASP A 15 13.48 -10.62 -0.32
CA ASP A 15 14.44 -11.13 -1.31
C ASP A 15 15.88 -10.70 -0.97
N PRO A 16 16.88 -11.45 -1.44
CA PRO A 16 18.12 -11.72 -0.75
C PRO A 16 19.28 -10.98 -1.42
N GLU A 17 19.47 -9.70 -1.11
CA GLU A 17 20.76 -9.03 -1.29
C GLU A 17 20.65 -7.63 -0.67
N LEU A 18 21.34 -7.43 0.46
CA LEU A 18 21.65 -6.08 0.91
C LEU A 18 22.46 -5.41 -0.21
N THR A 19 22.03 -4.24 -0.69
CA THR A 19 22.83 -3.48 -1.66
C THR A 19 24.05 -2.85 -0.98
N LEU A 20 25.14 -2.65 -1.74
CA LEU A 20 26.39 -2.04 -1.26
C LEU A 20 26.18 -0.64 -0.64
N GLU A 21 25.15 0.08 -1.06
CA GLU A 21 24.79 1.41 -0.56
C GLU A 21 24.13 1.36 0.82
N ASP A 22 23.30 0.33 1.07
CA ASP A 22 22.68 0.08 2.39
C ASP A 22 23.71 -0.40 3.43
N VAL A 23 24.69 -1.20 2.98
CA VAL A 23 25.86 -1.61 3.78
C VAL A 23 26.74 -0.39 4.09
N SER A 24 26.90 0.53 3.15
CA SER A 24 27.70 1.76 3.30
C SER A 24 27.08 2.76 4.28
N LYS A 25 25.75 2.87 4.29
CA LYS A 25 25.03 3.71 5.25
C LYS A 25 25.09 3.14 6.68
N TRP A 26 24.98 1.82 6.82
CA TRP A 26 25.27 1.11 8.06
C TRP A 26 26.72 1.27 8.54
N LYS A 27 27.67 1.40 7.61
CA LYS A 27 29.10 1.65 7.90
C LYS A 27 29.29 2.96 8.67
N LYS A 28 28.58 4.03 8.31
CA LYS A 28 28.65 5.34 9.00
C LYS A 28 28.01 5.33 10.39
N ASP A 29 26.87 4.67 10.55
CA ASP A 29 26.25 4.54 11.88
C ASP A 29 27.03 3.56 12.78
N SER A 30 27.69 2.55 12.19
CA SER A 30 28.62 1.67 12.89
C SER A 30 29.95 2.33 13.26
N GLU A 31 30.34 3.44 12.63
CA GLU A 31 31.56 4.17 12.97
C GLU A 31 31.44 4.81 14.36
N LYS A 32 30.23 5.28 14.72
CA LYS A 32 29.92 5.75 16.09
C LYS A 32 29.95 4.61 17.11
N ASP A 33 29.47 3.42 16.76
CA ASP A 33 29.56 2.22 17.60
C ASP A 33 31.00 1.68 17.71
N MET A 34 31.79 1.78 16.64
CA MET A 34 33.21 1.40 16.61
C MET A 34 34.08 2.33 17.46
N ILE A 35 33.79 3.63 17.47
CA ILE A 35 34.46 4.60 18.35
C ILE A 35 34.13 4.29 19.84
N GLN A 36 32.90 3.91 20.15
CA GLN A 36 32.49 3.45 21.49
C GLN A 36 33.15 2.12 21.90
N LEU A 37 33.41 1.21 20.96
CA LEU A 37 34.09 -0.08 21.19
C LEU A 37 35.60 0.05 21.38
N ARG A 38 36.25 1.02 20.72
CA ARG A 38 37.69 1.31 20.90
C ARG A 38 38.03 1.67 22.35
N LEU A 39 37.09 2.24 23.11
CA LEU A 39 37.22 2.56 24.53
C LEU A 39 37.13 1.34 25.48
N LYS A 40 36.64 0.18 25.00
CA LYS A 40 36.36 -1.01 25.84
C LYS A 40 37.26 -2.22 25.55
N GLY A 41 38.26 -2.09 24.68
CA GLY A 41 39.27 -3.14 24.44
C GLY A 41 38.77 -4.40 23.73
N VAL A 42 37.68 -4.33 22.98
CA VAL A 42 37.14 -5.47 22.21
C VAL A 42 37.68 -5.43 20.78
N SER A 43 38.20 -6.56 20.28
CA SER A 43 38.73 -6.64 18.92
C SER A 43 37.62 -6.56 17.86
N GLU A 44 37.87 -5.84 16.77
CA GLU A 44 36.91 -5.65 15.67
C GLU A 44 36.45 -6.98 15.05
N ARG A 45 37.34 -7.98 15.00
CA ARG A 45 37.04 -9.34 14.54
C ARG A 45 35.99 -10.03 15.41
N ASP A 46 36.05 -9.83 16.73
CA ASP A 46 35.10 -10.45 17.65
C ASP A 46 33.73 -9.78 17.57
N VAL A 47 33.69 -8.46 17.38
CA VAL A 47 32.45 -7.71 17.13
C VAL A 47 31.75 -8.21 15.86
N ILE A 48 32.50 -8.40 14.77
CA ILE A 48 31.96 -8.93 13.50
C ILE A 48 31.43 -10.37 13.69
N LYS A 49 32.17 -11.24 14.38
CA LYS A 49 31.73 -12.61 14.70
C LYS A 49 30.46 -12.63 15.54
N TRP A 50 30.37 -11.76 16.55
CA TRP A 50 29.18 -11.68 17.40
C TRP A 50 27.96 -11.13 16.67
N ARG A 51 28.17 -10.15 15.79
CA ARG A 51 27.11 -9.60 14.95
C ARG A 51 26.56 -10.65 13.97
N THR A 52 27.44 -11.39 13.29
CA THR A 52 27.02 -12.46 12.37
C THR A 52 26.27 -13.59 13.09
N THR A 53 26.69 -13.96 14.29
CA THR A 53 26.00 -14.96 15.11
C THR A 53 24.63 -14.47 15.60
N PHE A 54 24.52 -13.20 16.03
CA PHE A 54 23.24 -12.57 16.37
C PHE A 54 22.24 -12.58 15.19
N TYR A 55 22.67 -12.21 13.99
CA TYR A 55 21.82 -12.25 12.79
C TYR A 55 21.36 -13.66 12.42
N LYS A 56 22.23 -14.67 12.56
CA LYS A 56 21.85 -16.07 12.30
C LYS A 56 20.80 -16.59 13.29
N LEU A 57 20.91 -16.20 14.56
CA LEU A 57 19.94 -16.62 15.58
C LEU A 57 18.60 -15.90 15.44
N THR A 58 18.61 -14.60 15.17
CA THR A 58 17.37 -13.81 14.96
C THR A 58 16.59 -14.29 13.73
N THR A 59 17.27 -14.55 12.61
CA THR A 59 16.63 -15.13 11.41
C THR A 59 16.08 -16.53 11.66
N LYS A 60 16.76 -17.36 12.46
CA LYS A 60 16.26 -18.68 12.86
C LYS A 60 15.01 -18.58 13.75
N ALA A 61 14.97 -17.61 14.67
CA ALA A 61 13.78 -17.36 15.51
C ALA A 61 12.58 -16.87 14.70
N LEU A 62 12.80 -16.01 13.69
CA LEU A 62 11.75 -15.50 12.80
C LEU A 62 11.12 -16.60 11.92
N LYS A 63 11.90 -17.62 11.52
CA LYS A 63 11.41 -18.77 10.75
C LYS A 63 10.57 -19.75 11.58
N MET A 64 10.60 -19.64 12.91
CA MET A 64 9.83 -20.49 13.81
C MET A 64 8.47 -19.88 14.13
N MET A 65 7.49 -20.73 14.50
CA MET A 65 6.19 -20.26 14.94
C MET A 65 6.31 -19.34 16.16
N PRO A 66 5.59 -18.19 16.17
CA PRO A 66 5.63 -17.23 17.27
C PRO A 66 5.14 -17.88 18.56
N GLY A 67 5.92 -17.75 19.64
CA GLY A 67 5.59 -18.29 20.97
C GLY A 67 5.92 -19.78 21.17
N SER A 68 6.41 -20.48 20.14
CA SER A 68 6.82 -21.89 20.23
C SER A 68 7.95 -22.10 21.26
N PRO A 69 7.99 -23.24 21.99
CA PRO A 69 9.08 -23.58 22.90
C PRO A 69 10.47 -23.53 22.22
N ALA A 70 10.55 -23.90 20.93
CA ALA A 70 11.78 -23.82 20.16
C ALA A 70 12.20 -22.37 19.90
N GLN A 71 11.25 -21.49 19.58
CA GLN A 71 11.52 -20.06 19.36
C GLN A 71 11.98 -19.38 20.66
N LYS A 72 11.31 -19.67 21.78
CA LYS A 72 11.67 -19.13 23.11
C LYS A 72 13.09 -19.51 23.53
N LYS A 73 13.54 -20.73 23.23
CA LYS A 73 14.93 -21.16 23.48
C LYS A 73 15.94 -20.32 22.69
N ILE A 74 15.66 -20.01 21.44
CA ILE A 74 16.54 -19.18 20.59
C ILE A 74 16.53 -17.73 21.06
N ILE A 75 15.37 -17.17 21.42
CA ILE A 75 15.27 -15.81 21.99
C ILE A 75 16.14 -15.69 23.25
N LYS A 76 16.09 -16.69 24.14
CA LYS A 76 16.95 -16.72 25.34
C LYS A 76 18.44 -16.75 24.99
N GLN A 77 18.85 -17.45 23.92
CA GLN A 77 20.25 -17.45 23.43
C GLN A 77 20.66 -16.09 22.83
N ILE A 78 19.73 -15.38 22.18
CA ILE A 78 19.95 -14.04 21.65
C ILE A 78 20.15 -13.04 22.80
N GLU A 79 19.33 -13.11 23.84
CA GLU A 79 19.43 -12.25 25.03
C GLU A 79 20.74 -12.43 25.80
N THR A 80 21.20 -13.67 25.98
CA THR A 80 22.47 -13.93 26.67
C THR A 80 23.67 -13.39 25.88
N LEU A 81 23.68 -13.57 24.55
CA LEU A 81 24.69 -12.97 23.68
C LEU A 81 24.65 -11.44 23.75
N ARG A 82 23.45 -10.85 23.66
CA ARG A 82 23.25 -9.42 23.76
C ARG A 82 23.80 -8.83 25.07
N LYS A 83 23.49 -9.46 26.20
CA LYS A 83 23.98 -9.07 27.54
C LYS A 83 25.50 -9.16 27.63
N LYS A 84 26.10 -10.21 27.07
CA LYS A 84 27.56 -10.40 27.02
C LYS A 84 28.25 -9.29 26.23
N LEU A 85 27.64 -8.82 25.14
CA LEU A 85 28.15 -7.71 24.33
C LEU A 85 27.86 -6.32 24.90
N LYS A 86 27.12 -6.21 26.00
CA LYS A 86 26.60 -4.92 26.52
C LYS A 86 25.89 -4.11 25.43
N MET A 87 25.20 -4.79 24.50
CA MET A 87 24.36 -4.15 23.50
C MET A 87 23.07 -3.69 24.19
N ASP A 88 22.82 -2.38 24.18
CA ASP A 88 21.68 -1.77 24.87
C ASP A 88 20.34 -2.34 24.36
N GLU A 89 19.32 -2.36 25.22
CA GLU A 89 18.04 -3.07 25.06
C GLU A 89 17.16 -2.59 23.87
N GLY A 90 16.20 -3.44 23.44
CA GLY A 90 15.20 -3.11 22.39
C GLY A 90 15.55 -3.24 20.89
N LEU A 91 15.93 -4.42 20.37
CA LEU A 91 15.90 -4.68 18.91
C LEU A 91 14.57 -5.27 18.42
N MET A 92 13.72 -5.76 19.33
CA MET A 92 12.48 -6.47 18.98
C MET A 92 11.21 -5.90 19.64
N GLU A 93 11.35 -4.90 20.50
CA GLU A 93 10.21 -4.34 21.22
C GLU A 93 10.02 -2.87 20.81
N ARG A 94 8.79 -2.52 20.42
CA ARG A 94 8.46 -1.13 20.07
C ARG A 94 8.61 -0.28 21.33
N ASP A 95 9.62 0.57 21.33
CA ASP A 95 9.80 1.55 22.39
C ASP A 95 8.84 2.72 22.16
N TYR A 96 7.64 2.59 22.75
CA TYR A 96 6.59 3.60 22.68
C TYR A 96 7.06 4.97 23.20
N ARG A 97 8.05 5.02 24.10
CA ARG A 97 8.57 6.29 24.62
C ARG A 97 9.43 6.98 23.58
N LYS A 98 10.34 6.25 22.94
CA LYS A 98 11.14 6.79 21.82
C LYS A 98 10.28 7.19 20.62
N GLU A 99 9.24 6.43 20.29
CA GLU A 99 8.28 6.81 19.24
C GLU A 99 7.56 8.12 19.57
N TYR A 100 7.12 8.26 20.83
CA TYR A 100 6.50 9.50 21.30
C TYR A 100 7.45 10.68 21.20
N ASP A 101 8.67 10.56 21.73
CA ASP A 101 9.66 11.65 21.76
C ASP A 101 10.13 12.03 20.34
N SER A 102 10.22 11.07 19.42
CA SER A 102 10.67 11.30 18.04
C SER A 102 9.57 11.79 17.08
N TYR A 103 8.30 11.45 17.32
CA TYR A 103 7.20 11.80 16.41
C TYR A 103 6.13 12.68 17.07
N HIS A 104 5.54 12.23 18.19
CA HIS A 104 4.41 12.92 18.81
C HIS A 104 4.78 14.18 19.60
N ALA A 105 6.00 14.22 20.16
CA ALA A 105 6.50 15.36 20.92
C ALA A 105 6.94 16.52 20.02
N LYS A 106 7.09 16.30 18.71
CA LYS A 106 7.48 17.34 17.75
C LYS A 106 6.52 18.53 17.82
N PRO A 107 7.02 19.78 17.91
CA PRO A 107 6.18 20.97 18.07
C PRO A 107 5.15 21.10 16.96
N GLU A 108 5.55 20.85 15.70
CA GLU A 108 4.67 20.88 14.53
C GLU A 108 3.51 19.87 14.61
N GLN A 109 3.77 18.66 15.15
CA GLN A 109 2.72 17.64 15.33
C GLN A 109 1.74 18.02 16.42
N ARG A 110 2.25 18.61 17.52
CA ARG A 110 1.43 19.15 18.61
C ARG A 110 0.53 20.28 18.09
N GLU A 111 1.07 21.17 17.26
CA GLU A 111 0.31 22.26 16.65
C GLU A 111 -0.78 21.73 15.71
N ARG A 112 -0.44 20.81 14.81
CA ARG A 112 -1.43 20.16 13.92
C ARG A 112 -2.52 19.44 14.72
N ASN A 113 -2.17 18.79 15.83
CA ASN A 113 -3.16 18.13 16.68
C ASN A 113 -4.05 19.16 17.41
N ALA A 114 -3.46 20.23 17.94
CA ALA A 114 -4.20 21.32 18.57
C ALA A 114 -5.17 21.98 17.56
N ALA A 115 -4.75 22.18 16.31
CA ALA A 115 -5.60 22.71 15.26
C ALA A 115 -6.78 21.76 14.93
N ARG A 116 -6.55 20.44 14.82
CA ARG A 116 -7.62 19.44 14.68
C ARG A 116 -8.61 19.45 15.85
N LEU A 117 -8.10 19.54 17.08
CA LEU A 117 -8.94 19.64 18.27
C LEU A 117 -9.78 20.92 18.28
N ARG A 118 -9.21 22.05 17.86
CA ARG A 118 -9.96 23.31 17.68
C ARG A 118 -11.09 23.15 16.66
N ALA A 119 -10.82 22.53 15.52
CA ALA A 119 -11.83 22.23 14.49
C ALA A 119 -12.96 21.35 15.03
N ARG A 120 -12.63 20.27 15.76
CA ARG A 120 -13.64 19.38 16.37
C ARG A 120 -14.47 20.11 17.42
N ARG A 121 -13.85 20.89 18.31
CA ARG A 121 -14.56 21.69 19.31
C ARG A 121 -15.51 22.70 18.66
N LEU A 122 -15.09 23.34 17.57
CA LEU A 122 -15.95 24.27 16.81
C LEU A 122 -17.17 23.54 16.23
N MET A 123 -16.99 22.36 15.63
CA MET A 123 -18.09 21.56 15.09
C MET A 123 -19.04 21.02 16.16
N VAL A 124 -18.50 20.65 17.34
CA VAL A 124 -19.30 20.25 18.51
C VAL A 124 -20.10 21.44 19.03
N LYS A 125 -19.48 22.62 19.15
CA LYS A 125 -20.17 23.86 19.57
C LYS A 125 -21.30 24.25 18.61
N LYS A 126 -21.15 23.97 17.32
CA LYS A 126 -22.20 24.17 16.30
C LYS A 126 -23.25 23.06 16.25
N GLY A 127 -23.16 22.04 17.11
CA GLY A 127 -24.09 20.90 17.13
C GLY A 127 -23.98 19.94 15.94
N LYS A 128 -22.94 20.08 15.08
CA LYS A 128 -22.75 19.25 13.88
C LYS A 128 -22.02 17.93 14.19
N ALA A 129 -21.37 17.85 15.34
CA ALA A 129 -20.54 16.74 15.77
C ALA A 129 -20.85 16.38 17.23
N VAL A 130 -20.94 15.08 17.54
CA VAL A 130 -21.22 14.56 18.88
C VAL A 130 -20.20 13.49 19.25
N LYS A 131 -19.98 13.24 20.54
CA LYS A 131 -19.15 12.11 20.97
C LYS A 131 -19.83 10.80 20.51
N HIS A 132 -19.08 9.91 19.88
CA HIS A 132 -19.57 8.61 19.34
C HIS A 132 -20.51 8.67 18.13
N ASP A 133 -20.58 9.79 17.41
CA ASP A 133 -21.36 9.91 16.16
C ASP A 133 -20.77 9.15 14.95
N LYS A 134 -19.59 8.54 15.09
CA LYS A 134 -18.81 7.91 14.00
C LYS A 134 -18.55 8.86 12.82
N LYS A 135 -18.57 10.17 13.05
CA LYS A 135 -18.28 11.20 12.06
C LYS A 135 -16.99 11.93 12.41
N ASP A 136 -16.20 12.24 11.40
CA ASP A 136 -14.96 12.99 11.53
C ASP A 136 -15.12 14.41 11.00
N VAL A 137 -14.32 15.34 11.52
CA VAL A 137 -14.17 16.66 10.92
C VAL A 137 -13.18 16.56 9.77
N HIS A 138 -13.61 16.95 8.58
CA HIS A 138 -12.85 16.89 7.35
C HIS A 138 -12.48 18.29 6.89
N HIS A 139 -11.19 18.48 6.61
CA HIS A 139 -10.59 19.67 6.03
C HIS A 139 -10.50 19.46 4.52
N LYS A 140 -11.26 20.21 3.72
CA LYS A 140 -11.34 20.02 2.26
C LYS A 140 -10.01 20.26 1.55
N ASP A 141 -9.15 21.08 2.14
CA ASP A 141 -7.80 21.39 1.65
C ASP A 141 -6.70 20.47 2.19
N ASN A 142 -7.06 19.45 2.99
CA ASN A 142 -6.12 18.55 3.68
C ASN A 142 -5.09 19.28 4.56
N ASN A 143 -5.37 20.52 4.98
CA ASN A 143 -4.52 21.29 5.89
C ASN A 143 -5.17 21.41 7.28
N PRO A 144 -4.65 20.70 8.30
CA PRO A 144 -5.17 20.77 9.66
C PRO A 144 -5.15 22.17 10.28
N LEU A 145 -4.30 23.08 9.78
CA LEU A 145 -4.15 24.44 10.31
C LEU A 145 -5.25 25.38 9.80
N ASN A 146 -5.94 25.05 8.70
CA ASN A 146 -7.01 25.86 8.13
C ASN A 146 -8.38 25.49 8.75
N ASN A 147 -8.74 26.17 9.83
CA ASN A 147 -9.98 25.91 10.56
C ASN A 147 -11.17 26.79 10.13
N ASP A 148 -11.12 27.36 8.93
CA ASP A 148 -12.21 28.17 8.41
C ASP A 148 -13.48 27.35 8.29
N THR A 149 -14.61 27.94 8.68
CA THR A 149 -15.87 27.18 8.78
C THR A 149 -16.40 26.70 7.42
N ASN A 150 -15.95 27.31 6.33
CA ASN A 150 -16.24 26.90 4.95
C ASN A 150 -15.35 25.74 4.48
N ASN A 151 -14.14 25.62 5.05
CA ASN A 151 -13.19 24.53 4.79
C ASN A 151 -13.54 23.26 5.59
N LEU A 152 -14.14 23.44 6.77
CA LEU A 152 -14.53 22.33 7.65
C LEU A 152 -15.88 21.72 7.24
N SER A 153 -15.94 20.39 7.23
CA SER A 153 -17.18 19.63 7.05
C SER A 153 -17.23 18.45 8.03
N VAL A 154 -18.42 17.92 8.30
CA VAL A 154 -18.58 16.70 9.12
C VAL A 154 -19.00 15.58 8.17
N VAL A 155 -18.15 14.58 8.04
CA VAL A 155 -18.32 13.46 7.11
C VAL A 155 -18.19 12.13 7.84
N THR A 156 -18.51 11.02 7.17
CA THR A 156 -18.29 9.70 7.75
C THR A 156 -16.79 9.39 7.86
N GLN A 157 -16.40 8.61 8.88
CA GLN A 157 -15.01 8.14 9.04
C GLN A 157 -14.48 7.46 7.78
N LYS A 158 -15.34 6.66 7.11
CA LYS A 158 -14.96 5.95 5.88
C LYS A 158 -14.54 6.95 4.80
N TYR A 159 -15.37 7.95 4.53
CA TYR A 159 -15.08 8.95 3.51
C TYR A 159 -13.79 9.74 3.81
N ASN A 160 -13.65 10.26 5.04
CA ASN A 160 -12.47 11.05 5.44
C ASN A 160 -11.15 10.27 5.31
N ARG A 161 -11.20 8.96 5.58
CA ARG A 161 -10.02 8.09 5.48
C ARG A 161 -9.74 7.60 4.06
N THR A 162 -10.70 7.71 3.13
CA THR A 162 -10.55 7.28 1.74
C THR A 162 -10.25 8.43 0.79
N GLU A 163 -10.82 9.62 1.04
CA GLU A 163 -10.70 10.79 0.16
C GLU A 163 -9.24 11.14 -0.19
N PRO A 164 -8.27 11.15 0.76
CA PRO A 164 -6.89 11.47 0.41
C PRO A 164 -6.26 10.52 -0.61
N ARG A 165 -6.66 9.24 -0.61
CA ARG A 165 -6.12 8.24 -1.56
C ARG A 165 -6.72 8.41 -2.95
N LEU A 166 -7.99 8.79 -3.04
CA LEU A 166 -8.68 8.96 -4.32
C LEU A 166 -8.09 10.14 -5.11
N ARG A 167 -7.66 11.20 -4.43
CA ARG A 167 -7.00 12.34 -5.05
C ARG A 167 -5.69 11.95 -5.76
N ASP A 168 -4.92 11.04 -5.19
CA ASP A 168 -3.67 10.57 -5.81
C ASP A 168 -3.96 9.71 -7.05
N GLU A 169 -5.03 8.90 -7.03
CA GLU A 169 -5.48 8.12 -8.19
C GLU A 169 -5.92 9.02 -9.37
N ASP A 170 -6.58 10.14 -9.09
CA ASP A 170 -6.98 11.11 -10.12
C ASP A 170 -5.77 11.84 -10.75
N ILE A 171 -4.68 12.01 -10.01
CA ILE A 171 -3.45 12.68 -10.47
C ILE A 171 -2.57 11.75 -11.32
N ASP A 172 -2.66 10.43 -11.13
CA ASP A 172 -1.94 9.42 -11.92
C ASP A 172 -2.81 8.75 -13.00
N ALA A 173 -4.09 9.12 -13.06
CA ALA A 173 -4.93 8.94 -14.22
C ALA A 173 -4.42 9.82 -15.38
N THR A 174 -3.30 9.40 -15.98
CA THR A 174 -2.98 9.76 -17.37
C THR A 174 -4.27 9.60 -18.17
N PRO A 175 -4.62 10.57 -19.05
CA PRO A 175 -5.84 10.48 -19.84
C PRO A 175 -5.75 9.21 -20.67
N THR A 176 -6.38 8.16 -20.16
CA THR A 176 -6.46 6.88 -20.85
C THR A 176 -7.24 7.23 -22.10
N PRO A 177 -6.70 6.97 -23.31
CA PRO A 177 -7.38 7.33 -24.55
C PRO A 177 -8.83 6.85 -24.43
N GLU A 178 -9.77 7.71 -24.81
CA GLU A 178 -11.18 7.34 -24.86
C GLU A 178 -11.28 6.10 -25.76
N VAL A 179 -11.37 4.93 -25.13
CA VAL A 179 -11.49 3.66 -25.85
C VAL A 179 -12.89 3.65 -26.42
N ALA A 180 -13.04 4.23 -27.61
CA ALA A 180 -14.25 4.15 -28.41
C ALA A 180 -14.40 2.71 -28.93
N PRO A 181 -15.63 2.18 -29.02
CA PRO A 181 -15.88 0.95 -29.75
C PRO A 181 -15.63 1.18 -31.25
N ASP A 182 -15.14 0.15 -31.94
CA ASP A 182 -14.84 0.24 -33.39
C ASP A 182 -16.11 0.32 -34.23
N SER A 183 -17.21 -0.25 -33.74
CA SER A 183 -18.53 -0.22 -34.38
C SER A 183 -19.65 -0.34 -33.35
N VAL A 184 -20.88 -0.04 -33.78
CA VAL A 184 -22.10 -0.24 -32.99
C VAL A 184 -23.00 -1.21 -33.76
N PHE A 185 -23.36 -2.32 -33.12
CA PHE A 185 -24.33 -3.29 -33.65
C PHE A 185 -25.50 -3.42 -32.68
N ALA A 186 -26.72 -3.21 -33.14
CA ALA A 186 -27.93 -3.28 -32.31
C ALA A 186 -27.83 -2.47 -30.99
N GLN A 187 -27.31 -1.24 -31.07
CA GLN A 187 -27.06 -0.34 -29.93
C GLN A 187 -25.98 -0.85 -28.94
N MET A 188 -25.23 -1.89 -29.30
CA MET A 188 -24.15 -2.46 -28.50
C MET A 188 -22.77 -2.10 -29.08
N PRO A 189 -21.79 -1.80 -28.22
CA PRO A 189 -20.41 -1.56 -28.65
C PRO A 189 -19.77 -2.86 -29.16
N VAL A 190 -19.21 -2.81 -30.37
CA VAL A 190 -18.46 -3.90 -31.00
C VAL A 190 -16.98 -3.55 -30.99
N PHE A 191 -16.15 -4.48 -30.52
CA PHE A 191 -14.69 -4.43 -30.62
C PHE A 191 -14.24 -5.47 -31.63
N LYS A 192 -13.52 -5.03 -32.65
CA LYS A 192 -12.93 -5.86 -33.68
C LYS A 192 -11.62 -6.44 -33.18
N VAL A 193 -11.38 -7.74 -33.29
CA VAL A 193 -10.23 -8.40 -32.67
C VAL A 193 -9.61 -9.39 -33.67
N SER A 194 -8.31 -9.65 -33.56
CA SER A 194 -7.63 -10.65 -34.37
C SER A 194 -8.09 -12.08 -34.02
N GLN A 195 -7.95 -13.00 -34.97
CA GLN A 195 -8.37 -14.39 -34.81
C GLN A 195 -7.75 -15.11 -33.59
N ASP A 196 -6.47 -14.85 -33.31
CA ASP A 196 -5.75 -15.45 -32.18
C ASP A 196 -6.28 -14.99 -30.82
N ASP A 197 -6.67 -13.71 -30.74
CA ASP A 197 -7.24 -13.13 -29.53
C ASP A 197 -8.72 -13.49 -29.38
N PHE A 198 -9.45 -13.59 -30.51
CA PHE A 198 -10.84 -14.05 -30.54
C PHE A 198 -10.97 -15.49 -30.04
N ALA A 199 -10.03 -16.38 -30.42
CA ALA A 199 -10.02 -17.77 -29.95
C ALA A 199 -9.89 -17.91 -28.42
N LYS A 200 -9.27 -16.92 -27.77
CA LYS A 200 -9.14 -16.86 -26.30
C LYS A 200 -10.35 -16.20 -25.63
N CYS A 201 -11.23 -15.55 -26.41
CA CYS A 201 -12.42 -14.91 -25.88
C CYS A 201 -13.48 -15.95 -25.53
N LYS A 202 -13.96 -15.92 -24.29
CA LYS A 202 -15.06 -16.78 -23.83
C LYS A 202 -16.32 -15.96 -23.61
N ASP A 203 -17.47 -16.57 -23.88
CA ASP A 203 -18.76 -15.96 -23.63
C ASP A 203 -19.03 -15.84 -22.12
N VAL A 204 -19.83 -14.82 -21.78
CA VAL A 204 -20.46 -14.67 -20.45
C VAL A 204 -19.50 -14.74 -19.25
N LYS A 205 -19.12 -13.56 -18.75
CA LYS A 205 -18.35 -13.45 -17.51
C LYS A 205 -19.24 -13.60 -16.27
N LYS A 206 -18.94 -14.56 -15.39
CA LYS A 206 -19.62 -14.69 -14.09
C LYS A 206 -19.22 -13.57 -13.13
N ARG A 207 -20.11 -13.27 -12.17
CA ARG A 207 -19.83 -12.32 -11.08
C ARG A 207 -18.58 -12.78 -10.32
N TYR A 208 -17.69 -11.85 -10.00
CA TYR A 208 -16.40 -12.08 -9.31
C TYR A 208 -15.33 -12.89 -10.06
N GLU A 209 -15.62 -13.40 -11.25
CA GLU A 209 -14.60 -14.09 -12.05
C GLU A 209 -13.54 -13.10 -12.57
N ARG A 210 -12.30 -13.55 -12.76
CA ARG A 210 -11.21 -12.73 -13.30
C ARG A 210 -11.39 -12.51 -14.80
N TRP A 211 -11.13 -11.30 -15.27
CA TRP A 211 -11.18 -10.97 -16.71
C TRP A 211 -10.20 -11.78 -17.55
N SER A 212 -9.04 -12.13 -16.99
CA SER A 212 -8.02 -12.95 -17.67
C SER A 212 -8.49 -14.36 -18.06
N ARG A 213 -9.65 -14.84 -17.56
CA ARG A 213 -10.26 -16.10 -17.98
C ARG A 213 -11.10 -15.99 -19.25
N HIS A 214 -11.50 -14.76 -19.59
CA HIS A 214 -12.47 -14.44 -20.62
C HIS A 214 -11.88 -13.63 -21.76
N ILE A 215 -10.81 -12.88 -21.50
CA ILE A 215 -10.04 -12.12 -22.49
C ILE A 215 -8.56 -12.13 -22.09
N ASP A 216 -7.68 -12.00 -23.08
CA ASP A 216 -6.25 -11.82 -22.85
C ASP A 216 -5.96 -10.38 -22.41
N THR A 217 -5.91 -10.13 -21.09
CA THR A 217 -5.70 -8.79 -20.54
C THR A 217 -4.31 -8.19 -20.79
N GLU A 218 -3.38 -8.96 -21.35
CA GLU A 218 -2.04 -8.49 -21.68
C GLU A 218 -1.95 -7.96 -23.12
N SER A 219 -2.79 -8.49 -24.03
CA SER A 219 -2.97 -8.00 -25.39
C SER A 219 -3.48 -6.55 -25.42
N GLU A 220 -3.11 -5.80 -26.46
CA GLU A 220 -3.59 -4.43 -26.70
C GLU A 220 -5.12 -4.38 -26.77
N TYR A 221 -5.75 -5.37 -27.41
CA TYR A 221 -7.21 -5.46 -27.52
C TYR A 221 -7.88 -5.80 -26.19
N GLY A 222 -7.34 -6.78 -25.44
CA GLY A 222 -7.91 -7.12 -24.15
C GLY A 222 -7.81 -5.97 -23.14
N LYS A 223 -6.75 -5.14 -23.20
CA LYS A 223 -6.66 -3.90 -22.42
C LYS A 223 -7.76 -2.90 -22.81
N LYS A 224 -8.06 -2.74 -24.11
CA LYS A 224 -9.16 -1.88 -24.62
C LYS A 224 -10.52 -2.35 -24.07
N ILE A 225 -10.85 -3.62 -24.27
CA ILE A 225 -12.12 -4.21 -23.80
C ILE A 225 -12.24 -4.11 -22.28
N HIS A 226 -11.18 -4.48 -21.54
CA HIS A 226 -11.17 -4.44 -20.08
C HIS A 226 -11.39 -3.02 -19.54
N THR A 227 -10.71 -2.02 -20.14
CA THR A 227 -10.83 -0.61 -19.75
C THR A 227 -12.24 -0.09 -20.02
N TYR A 228 -12.79 -0.36 -21.21
CA TYR A 228 -14.15 0.03 -21.55
C TYR A 228 -15.18 -0.60 -20.62
N ALA A 229 -15.05 -1.90 -20.32
CA ALA A 229 -15.95 -2.63 -19.42
C ALA A 229 -15.83 -2.20 -17.95
N LYS A 230 -14.66 -1.71 -17.52
CA LYS A 230 -14.47 -1.12 -16.18
C LYS A 230 -15.23 0.20 -16.06
N LYS A 231 -15.14 1.06 -17.09
CA LYS A 231 -15.87 2.34 -17.18
C LYS A 231 -17.40 2.14 -17.34
N ASN A 232 -17.82 1.09 -18.05
CA ASN A 232 -19.23 0.81 -18.36
C ASN A 232 -19.71 -0.51 -17.71
N PRO A 233 -19.81 -0.60 -16.37
CA PRO A 233 -20.10 -1.86 -15.67
C PRO A 233 -21.48 -2.46 -15.99
N LYS A 234 -22.44 -1.66 -16.46
CA LYS A 234 -23.81 -2.10 -16.77
C LYS A 234 -24.02 -2.41 -18.26
N LYS A 235 -23.08 -2.06 -19.13
CA LYS A 235 -23.21 -2.27 -20.59
C LYS A 235 -22.59 -3.61 -20.98
N SER A 236 -23.27 -4.32 -21.87
CA SER A 236 -22.74 -5.52 -22.52
C SER A 236 -21.92 -5.14 -23.74
N ILE A 237 -20.99 -6.01 -24.13
CA ILE A 237 -20.01 -5.75 -25.18
C ILE A 237 -20.00 -6.93 -26.15
N ILE A 238 -19.85 -6.65 -27.44
CA ILE A 238 -19.66 -7.66 -28.48
C ILE A 238 -18.20 -7.63 -28.91
N VAL A 239 -17.59 -8.81 -29.02
CA VAL A 239 -16.27 -8.99 -29.64
C VAL A 239 -16.49 -9.65 -30.98
N GLN A 240 -15.95 -9.07 -32.05
CA GLN A 240 -16.07 -9.59 -33.42
C GLN A 240 -14.68 -9.95 -33.96
N ASP A 241 -14.54 -11.11 -34.57
CA ASP A 241 -13.34 -11.44 -35.34
C ASP A 241 -13.31 -10.69 -36.68
N ASP A 242 -12.19 -10.06 -37.00
CA ASP A 242 -12.02 -9.26 -38.22
C ASP A 242 -12.11 -10.07 -39.51
N LYS A 243 -11.73 -11.37 -39.48
CA LYS A 243 -11.67 -12.21 -40.68
C LYS A 243 -12.93 -13.05 -40.89
N SER A 244 -13.37 -13.76 -39.85
CA SER A 244 -14.54 -14.66 -39.94
C SER A 244 -15.86 -13.93 -39.72
N GLY A 245 -15.83 -12.74 -39.11
CA GLY A 245 -17.04 -12.02 -38.70
C GLY A 245 -17.79 -12.67 -37.54
N HIS A 246 -17.27 -13.77 -36.95
CA HIS A 246 -17.87 -14.40 -35.78
C HIS A 246 -17.90 -13.43 -34.59
N MET A 247 -18.97 -13.52 -33.79
CA MET A 247 -19.21 -12.62 -32.68
C MET A 247 -19.37 -13.38 -31.37
N VAL A 248 -18.72 -12.88 -30.30
CA VAL A 248 -18.85 -13.37 -28.93
C VAL A 248 -19.46 -12.30 -28.05
N TYR A 249 -20.44 -12.70 -27.23
CA TYR A 249 -21.17 -11.82 -26.33
C TYR A 249 -20.53 -11.80 -24.93
N LEU A 250 -19.95 -10.66 -24.55
CA LEU A 250 -19.37 -10.44 -23.23
C LEU A 250 -20.36 -9.70 -22.31
N LYS A 251 -21.10 -10.47 -21.50
CA LYS A 251 -21.91 -9.93 -20.39
C LYS A 251 -21.04 -9.84 -19.13
N LYS A 252 -20.92 -8.66 -18.51
CA LYS A 252 -20.13 -8.49 -17.26
C LYS A 252 -20.74 -9.20 -16.05
N TYR A 253 -22.06 -9.34 -16.05
CA TYR A 253 -22.81 -10.07 -15.04
C TYR A 253 -23.87 -10.92 -15.76
N SER A 254 -23.74 -12.24 -15.75
CA SER A 254 -24.96 -13.05 -15.83
C SER A 254 -25.82 -12.65 -14.63
N GLN A 255 -27.04 -12.19 -14.88
CA GLN A 255 -28.06 -12.30 -13.84
C GLN A 255 -28.25 -13.80 -13.70
N VAL A 256 -27.55 -14.40 -12.73
CA VAL A 256 -28.08 -15.62 -12.14
C VAL A 256 -29.38 -15.14 -11.52
N GLU A 257 -30.49 -15.54 -12.12
CA GLU A 257 -31.83 -15.31 -11.56
C GLU A 257 -31.82 -15.76 -10.09
N LYS A 258 -32.53 -15.00 -9.26
CA LYS A 258 -32.59 -15.20 -7.82
C LYS A 258 -33.10 -16.58 -7.45
#